data_AF-A0A3Q1FMS2-F1
#
_entry.id   AF-A0A3Q1FMS2-F1
#
_cell.length_a   1.000
_cell.length_b   1.000
_cell.length_c   1.000
_cell.angle_alpha   90.00
_cell.angle_beta   90.00
_cell.angle_gamma   90.00
#
_symmetry.space_group_name_H-M   'P 1'
#
loop_
_entity.id
_entity.type
_entity.pdbx_description
1 polymer ?
#
loop_
_entity_poly.entity_id
_entity_poly.type
_entity_poly.pdbx_seq_one_letter_code
_entity_poly.pdbx_strand_id
1 'polypeptide(L)'
;IFKFHSQCENATVGDIVFLIDGSTSIEDKSFQEVRTFLSNVIRGLDIGPNKVRVGLAQFSDDTYQEFLLNEHMNKQSLLNAVRQVPHRKGGTLTGQALEFLLEEYFTKQAGSRADERVPQIAVVITDGDSSDDVSEPARKLRNHGVLLFSIGVGQINQEELNKIASVPRFRLNIDSFDALQKWLTIDTPFIECKRANVADIVFIVDESGSIKEANFQLMRTFLSSIISGLEVGLARVRLGIVTYNEMQTAQLYLNTFQTKTDILQLINFMPYSGGGTNTGAALDFTLKNIFNEKRGSRKGVQKVAVVVTDGKSQDSVVVPAATLRRAGVTVYAVGIKDANEAELREMATSPPEKHVFIVDSFTQLKSLEQTLQKSIRNEHKQQLIECKQKKSAFDKKGILFLKWLQRH
;
A
#
# COMPACT_ATOMS: atom_id res chain seq x y z
N ILE A 1 14.59 -15.15 29.87
CA ILE A 1 13.13 -15.16 29.64
C ILE A 1 12.74 -13.80 29.05
N PHE A 2 12.68 -13.70 27.72
CA PHE A 2 12.08 -12.56 27.02
C PHE A 2 11.29 -13.13 25.84
N LYS A 3 9.96 -13.07 25.94
CA LYS A 3 9.01 -13.44 24.90
C LYS A 3 8.97 -12.32 23.86
N PHE A 4 9.41 -12.58 22.64
CA PHE A 4 9.10 -11.72 21.49
C PHE A 4 7.90 -12.30 20.72
N HIS A 5 6.93 -11.42 20.50
CA HIS A 5 5.60 -11.72 19.98
C HIS A 5 5.67 -12.15 18.51
N SER A 6 5.07 -13.30 18.23
CA SER A 6 4.67 -13.76 16.91
C SER A 6 3.54 -12.88 16.36
N GLN A 7 3.82 -12.01 15.39
CA GLN A 7 2.77 -11.42 14.56
C GLN A 7 3.24 -11.27 13.12
N CYS A 8 3.17 -12.38 12.40
CA CYS A 8 2.98 -12.43 10.96
C CYS A 8 2.27 -13.74 10.63
N GLU A 9 1.00 -13.82 11.02
CA GLU A 9 0.07 -14.77 10.42
C GLU A 9 -0.89 -13.97 9.54
N ASN A 10 -1.64 -14.70 8.70
CA ASN A 10 -2.64 -14.27 7.71
C ASN A 10 -3.55 -13.12 8.21
N ALA A 11 -4.47 -12.57 7.40
CA ALA A 11 -5.56 -11.79 8.00
C ALA A 11 -6.34 -12.69 8.99
N THR A 12 -5.96 -12.65 10.27
CA THR A 12 -6.43 -13.55 11.31
C THR A 12 -7.67 -13.01 11.99
N VAL A 13 -8.00 -11.73 11.77
CA VAL A 13 -9.14 -11.04 12.37
C VAL A 13 -9.72 -10.02 11.37
N GLY A 14 -11.04 -10.00 11.20
CA GLY A 14 -11.76 -9.07 10.31
C GLY A 14 -13.26 -9.34 10.33
N ASP A 15 -14.06 -8.31 10.09
CA ASP A 15 -15.52 -8.43 9.94
C ASP A 15 -15.87 -8.13 8.49
N ILE A 16 -16.33 -9.15 7.76
CA ILE A 16 -16.60 -9.07 6.32
C ILE A 16 -18.10 -9.25 6.09
N VAL A 17 -18.73 -8.30 5.44
CA VAL A 17 -20.13 -8.40 5.03
C VAL A 17 -20.19 -8.47 3.52
N PHE A 18 -20.75 -9.55 2.99
CA PHE A 18 -21.05 -9.64 1.56
C PHE A 18 -22.45 -9.07 1.34
N LEU A 19 -22.55 -8.17 0.37
CA LEU A 19 -23.82 -7.67 -0.13
C LEU A 19 -24.00 -8.18 -1.55
N ILE A 20 -24.94 -9.11 -1.73
CA ILE A 20 -25.17 -9.76 -3.02
C ILE A 20 -26.44 -9.25 -3.67
N ASP A 21 -26.33 -8.91 -4.94
CA ASP A 21 -27.47 -8.64 -5.79
C ASP A 21 -28.25 -9.94 -6.01
N GLY A 22 -29.52 -9.92 -5.66
CA GLY A 22 -30.48 -11.01 -5.81
C GLY A 22 -31.60 -10.64 -6.77
N SER A 23 -31.38 -9.64 -7.62
CA SER A 23 -32.37 -9.15 -8.58
C SER A 23 -32.68 -10.17 -9.69
N THR A 24 -33.75 -9.89 -10.43
CA THR A 24 -34.24 -10.78 -11.48
C THR A 24 -33.30 -10.89 -12.69
N SER A 25 -32.37 -9.94 -12.89
CA SER A 25 -31.37 -9.99 -13.97
C SER A 25 -30.39 -11.15 -13.78
N ILE A 26 -30.16 -11.56 -12.55
CA ILE A 26 -29.30 -12.69 -12.23
C ILE A 26 -30.11 -13.98 -12.34
N GLU A 27 -29.88 -14.78 -13.38
CA GLU A 27 -30.56 -16.08 -13.51
C GLU A 27 -30.24 -17.01 -12.33
N ASP A 28 -31.14 -17.95 -12.01
CA ASP A 28 -30.97 -18.90 -10.90
C ASP A 28 -29.64 -19.68 -10.99
N LYS A 29 -29.18 -19.98 -12.21
CA LYS A 29 -27.88 -20.62 -12.45
C LYS A 29 -26.71 -19.69 -12.09
N SER A 30 -26.78 -18.42 -12.45
CA SER A 30 -25.78 -17.40 -12.09
C SER A 30 -25.75 -17.17 -10.58
N PHE A 31 -26.90 -17.20 -9.91
CA PHE A 31 -26.97 -17.09 -8.45
C PHE A 31 -26.31 -18.30 -7.75
N GLN A 32 -26.41 -19.51 -8.32
CA GLN A 32 -25.65 -20.67 -7.81
C GLN A 32 -24.14 -20.47 -7.92
N GLU A 33 -23.66 -19.76 -8.94
CA GLU A 33 -22.25 -19.39 -9.05
C GLU A 33 -21.83 -18.40 -7.95
N VAL A 34 -22.70 -17.45 -7.58
CA VAL A 34 -22.45 -16.56 -6.42
C VAL A 34 -22.31 -17.38 -5.13
N ARG A 35 -23.21 -18.32 -4.85
CA ARG A 35 -23.11 -19.20 -3.66
C ARG A 35 -21.83 -20.03 -3.67
N THR A 36 -21.43 -20.51 -4.84
CA THR A 36 -20.20 -21.30 -5.02
C THR A 36 -18.96 -20.43 -4.80
N PHE A 37 -18.97 -19.20 -5.32
CA PHE A 37 -17.91 -18.22 -5.11
C PHE A 37 -17.75 -17.90 -3.62
N LEU A 38 -18.83 -17.53 -2.92
CA LEU A 38 -18.83 -17.26 -1.49
C LEU A 38 -18.31 -18.47 -0.70
N SER A 39 -18.77 -19.68 -1.03
CA SER A 39 -18.29 -20.91 -0.40
C SER A 39 -16.78 -21.10 -0.57
N ASN A 40 -16.23 -20.82 -1.76
CA ASN A 40 -14.80 -20.92 -2.02
C ASN A 40 -14.00 -19.87 -1.25
N VAL A 41 -14.49 -18.63 -1.20
CA VAL A 41 -13.90 -17.56 -0.39
C VAL A 41 -13.84 -17.96 1.09
N ILE A 42 -14.97 -18.43 1.64
CA ILE A 42 -15.08 -18.83 3.05
C ILE A 42 -14.17 -20.00 3.39
N ARG A 43 -13.97 -20.97 2.48
CA ARG A 43 -13.03 -22.09 2.70
C ARG A 43 -11.62 -21.59 2.96
N GLY A 44 -11.19 -20.51 2.31
CA GLY A 44 -9.88 -19.91 2.50
C GLY A 44 -9.74 -19.00 3.74
N LEU A 45 -10.84 -18.60 4.37
CA LEU A 45 -10.84 -17.74 5.57
C LEU A 45 -10.65 -18.54 6.86
N ASP A 46 -10.03 -17.94 7.87
CA ASP A 46 -9.96 -18.53 9.21
C ASP A 46 -11.14 -18.02 10.06
N ILE A 47 -12.27 -18.72 9.94
CA ILE A 47 -13.55 -18.33 10.56
C ILE A 47 -13.55 -18.70 12.04
N GLY A 48 -13.92 -17.76 12.91
CA GLY A 48 -13.97 -17.97 14.36
C GLY A 48 -14.45 -16.75 15.13
N PRO A 49 -14.89 -16.91 16.39
CA PRO A 49 -15.41 -15.81 17.20
C PRO A 49 -14.37 -14.71 17.44
N ASN A 50 -13.09 -15.08 17.57
CA ASN A 50 -11.98 -14.14 17.72
C ASN A 50 -11.15 -14.01 16.44
N LYS A 51 -11.68 -14.47 15.31
CA LYS A 51 -10.98 -14.50 14.02
C LYS A 51 -11.74 -13.72 12.95
N VAL A 52 -11.94 -14.25 11.75
CA VAL A 52 -12.79 -13.64 10.74
C VAL A 52 -14.26 -13.97 11.03
N ARG A 53 -15.11 -12.94 11.01
CA ARG A 53 -16.58 -13.04 11.05
C ARG A 53 -17.15 -12.64 9.70
N VAL A 54 -18.20 -13.34 9.27
CA VAL A 54 -18.82 -13.12 7.96
C VAL A 54 -20.32 -12.93 8.12
N GLY A 55 -20.83 -11.83 7.60
CA GLY A 55 -22.26 -11.58 7.40
C GLY A 55 -22.60 -11.62 5.92
N LEU A 56 -23.87 -11.86 5.60
CA LEU A 56 -24.37 -11.87 4.24
C LEU A 56 -25.73 -11.18 4.18
N ALA A 57 -25.78 -10.08 3.42
CA ALA A 57 -26.99 -9.39 3.01
C ALA A 57 -27.27 -9.66 1.54
N GLN A 58 -28.55 -9.70 1.18
CA GLN A 58 -29.00 -9.73 -0.21
C GLN A 58 -29.87 -8.51 -0.48
N PHE A 59 -29.85 -8.00 -1.70
CA PHE A 59 -30.71 -6.89 -2.11
C PHE A 59 -31.34 -7.11 -3.47
N SER A 60 -32.52 -6.53 -3.65
CA SER A 60 -33.22 -6.40 -4.92
C SER A 60 -33.95 -5.05 -4.95
N ASP A 61 -35.27 -5.07 -5.04
CA ASP A 61 -36.21 -3.99 -4.70
C ASP A 61 -36.42 -3.84 -3.18
N ASP A 62 -35.92 -4.77 -2.38
CA ASP A 62 -35.87 -4.70 -0.92
C ASP A 62 -34.54 -5.27 -0.41
N THR A 63 -34.28 -5.13 0.89
CA THR A 63 -33.08 -5.60 1.57
C THR A 63 -33.40 -6.80 2.46
N TYR A 64 -32.55 -7.82 2.38
CA TYR A 64 -32.75 -9.08 3.09
C TYR A 64 -31.55 -9.40 3.96
N GLN A 65 -31.82 -9.56 5.26
CA GLN A 65 -30.84 -10.08 6.20
C GLN A 65 -30.78 -11.60 6.10
N GLU A 66 -29.76 -12.15 5.44
CA GLU A 66 -29.61 -13.61 5.36
C GLU A 66 -28.93 -14.16 6.63
N PHE A 67 -27.85 -13.53 7.11
CA PHE A 67 -27.28 -13.75 8.44
C PHE A 67 -26.26 -12.68 8.83
N LEU A 68 -26.23 -12.29 10.11
CA LEU A 68 -25.31 -11.30 10.70
C LEU A 68 -23.93 -11.89 11.04
N LEU A 69 -22.98 -11.01 11.36
CA LEU A 69 -21.57 -11.36 11.64
C LEU A 69 -21.43 -12.35 12.81
N ASN A 70 -22.37 -12.36 13.75
CA ASN A 70 -22.33 -13.19 14.94
C ASN A 70 -23.11 -14.51 14.88
N GLU A 71 -23.81 -14.80 13.78
CA GLU A 71 -24.69 -15.98 13.70
C GLU A 71 -23.92 -17.28 13.35
N HIS A 72 -22.83 -17.17 12.59
CA HIS A 72 -22.09 -18.34 12.10
C HIS A 72 -20.58 -18.26 12.41
N MET A 73 -20.25 -18.49 13.68
CA MET A 73 -18.89 -18.37 14.22
C MET A 73 -17.95 -19.56 13.91
N ASN A 74 -18.39 -20.54 13.12
CA ASN A 74 -17.53 -21.63 12.66
C ASN A 74 -17.71 -21.87 11.17
N LYS A 75 -16.63 -22.33 10.52
CA LYS A 75 -16.57 -22.51 9.07
C LYS A 75 -17.66 -23.45 8.54
N GLN A 76 -17.99 -24.51 9.26
CA GLN A 76 -18.95 -25.50 8.79
C GLN A 76 -20.38 -24.94 8.79
N SER A 77 -20.81 -24.27 9.85
CA SER A 77 -22.14 -23.64 9.91
C SER A 77 -22.27 -22.55 8.85
N LEU A 78 -21.25 -21.72 8.69
CA LEU A 78 -21.23 -20.64 7.70
C LEU A 78 -21.33 -21.18 6.26
N LEU A 79 -20.57 -22.23 5.93
CA LEU A 79 -20.66 -22.87 4.60
C LEU A 79 -22.02 -23.54 4.36
N ASN A 80 -22.69 -24.04 5.40
CA ASN A 80 -24.03 -24.60 5.26
C ASN A 80 -25.07 -23.50 5.04
N ALA A 81 -24.97 -22.38 5.77
CA ALA A 81 -25.85 -21.23 5.62
C ALA A 81 -25.79 -20.65 4.21
N VAL A 82 -24.59 -20.41 3.67
CA VAL A 82 -24.40 -19.88 2.31
C VAL A 82 -25.03 -20.76 1.23
N ARG A 83 -25.02 -22.09 1.39
CA ARG A 83 -25.67 -22.99 0.42
C ARG A 83 -27.20 -22.85 0.40
N GLN A 84 -27.78 -22.46 1.53
CA GLN A 84 -29.23 -22.39 1.74
C GLN A 84 -29.86 -21.03 1.45
N VAL A 85 -29.04 -19.98 1.26
CA VAL A 85 -29.49 -18.61 0.95
C VAL A 85 -30.44 -18.64 -0.25
N PRO A 86 -31.71 -18.21 -0.14
CA PRO A 86 -32.64 -18.19 -1.26
C PRO A 86 -32.26 -17.11 -2.27
N HIS A 87 -32.69 -17.27 -3.53
CA HIS A 87 -32.59 -16.21 -4.54
C HIS A 87 -33.90 -15.39 -4.48
N ARG A 88 -33.82 -14.13 -4.03
CA ARG A 88 -35.02 -13.33 -3.66
C ARG A 88 -35.78 -12.81 -4.88
N LYS A 89 -35.07 -12.48 -5.97
CA LYS A 89 -35.59 -11.84 -7.20
C LYS A 89 -36.20 -10.46 -6.89
N GLY A 90 -36.37 -9.65 -7.92
CA GLY A 90 -36.87 -8.27 -7.81
C GLY A 90 -36.11 -7.27 -8.68
N GLY A 91 -36.21 -5.99 -8.33
CA GLY A 91 -35.44 -4.88 -8.94
C GLY A 91 -34.03 -4.75 -8.36
N THR A 92 -33.38 -3.58 -8.52
CA THR A 92 -32.00 -3.32 -8.06
C THR A 92 -31.88 -1.94 -7.40
N LEU A 93 -31.87 -1.90 -6.06
CA LEU A 93 -31.72 -0.71 -5.21
C LEU A 93 -30.44 -0.80 -4.35
N THR A 94 -29.30 -0.59 -5.00
CA THR A 94 -27.97 -0.69 -4.37
C THR A 94 -27.73 0.39 -3.31
N GLY A 95 -28.25 1.61 -3.49
CA GLY A 95 -28.09 2.70 -2.53
C GLY A 95 -28.74 2.39 -1.18
N GLN A 96 -30.01 1.96 -1.20
CA GLN A 96 -30.73 1.46 -0.03
C GLN A 96 -30.00 0.29 0.62
N ALA A 97 -29.49 -0.64 -0.17
CA ALA A 97 -28.75 -1.79 0.32
C ALA A 97 -27.44 -1.41 1.04
N LEU A 98 -26.75 -0.38 0.57
CA LEU A 98 -25.56 0.16 1.25
C LEU A 98 -25.92 0.82 2.60
N GLU A 99 -27.03 1.54 2.67
CA GLU A 99 -27.51 2.12 3.92
C GLU A 99 -27.88 1.03 4.93
N PHE A 100 -28.56 -0.02 4.45
CA PHE A 100 -28.90 -1.21 5.25
C PHE A 100 -27.68 -1.90 5.86
N LEU A 101 -26.54 -1.99 5.15
CA LEU A 101 -25.31 -2.54 5.74
C LEU A 101 -24.82 -1.72 6.94
N LEU A 102 -24.90 -0.39 6.84
CA LEU A 102 -24.46 0.51 7.90
C LEU A 102 -25.36 0.38 9.14
N GLU A 103 -26.67 0.30 8.93
CA GLU A 103 -27.68 0.28 10.00
C GLU A 103 -27.81 -1.07 10.69
N GLU A 104 -27.68 -2.17 9.96
CA GLU A 104 -27.93 -3.51 10.51
C GLU A 104 -26.65 -4.31 10.73
N TYR A 105 -25.66 -4.27 9.82
CA TYR A 105 -24.52 -5.19 9.88
C TYR A 105 -23.29 -4.62 10.60
N PHE A 106 -22.96 -3.36 10.36
CA PHE A 106 -21.82 -2.70 10.99
C PHE A 106 -22.16 -2.13 12.37
N THR A 107 -22.98 -2.88 13.12
CA THR A 107 -23.38 -2.55 14.48
C THR A 107 -22.84 -3.57 15.48
N LYS A 108 -22.68 -3.13 16.74
CA LYS A 108 -22.23 -4.00 17.82
C LYS A 108 -23.19 -5.18 18.05
N GLN A 109 -24.49 -4.94 17.88
CA GLN A 109 -25.56 -5.91 18.04
C GLN A 109 -25.46 -7.03 17.01
N ALA A 110 -25.10 -6.70 15.76
CA ALA A 110 -24.85 -7.68 14.71
C ALA A 110 -23.51 -8.40 14.83
N GLY A 111 -22.65 -8.00 15.77
CA GLY A 111 -21.36 -8.63 16.01
C GLY A 111 -20.18 -7.92 15.36
N SER A 112 -20.35 -6.70 14.86
CA SER A 112 -19.23 -5.84 14.46
C SER A 112 -18.32 -5.55 15.65
N ARG A 113 -17.01 -5.59 15.41
CA ARG A 113 -15.93 -5.30 16.35
C ARG A 113 -15.19 -4.01 15.98
N ALA A 114 -15.89 -3.05 15.38
CA ALA A 114 -15.32 -1.75 15.04
C ALA A 114 -14.70 -1.05 16.27
N ASP A 115 -15.35 -1.12 17.44
CA ASP A 115 -14.86 -0.56 18.71
C ASP A 115 -13.55 -1.21 19.19
N GLU A 116 -13.31 -2.46 18.81
CA GLU A 116 -12.08 -3.22 19.09
C GLU A 116 -11.01 -2.98 18.01
N ARG A 117 -11.27 -2.05 17.07
CA ARG A 117 -10.40 -1.71 15.94
C ARG A 117 -10.19 -2.87 14.96
N VAL A 118 -11.13 -3.81 14.92
CA VAL A 118 -11.14 -4.86 13.90
C VAL A 118 -11.54 -4.25 12.56
N PRO A 119 -10.83 -4.53 11.44
CA PRO A 119 -11.20 -4.03 10.13
C PRO A 119 -12.63 -4.42 9.72
N GLN A 120 -13.41 -3.43 9.28
CA GLN A 120 -14.77 -3.60 8.78
C GLN A 120 -14.74 -3.53 7.25
N ILE A 121 -15.23 -4.58 6.58
CA ILE A 121 -15.14 -4.74 5.13
C ILE A 121 -16.51 -5.07 4.57
N ALA A 122 -16.94 -4.33 3.56
CA ALA A 122 -18.12 -4.66 2.76
C ALA A 122 -17.70 -5.01 1.33
N VAL A 123 -18.23 -6.13 0.82
CA VAL A 123 -17.99 -6.61 -0.54
C VAL A 123 -19.33 -6.64 -1.27
N VAL A 124 -19.52 -5.71 -2.19
CA VAL A 124 -20.73 -5.58 -3.00
C VAL A 124 -20.55 -6.37 -4.29
N ILE A 125 -21.50 -7.24 -4.64
CA ILE A 125 -21.50 -8.02 -5.88
C ILE A 125 -22.80 -7.70 -6.62
N THR A 126 -22.72 -7.14 -7.83
CA THR A 126 -23.89 -6.73 -8.63
C THR A 126 -23.66 -6.97 -10.13
N ASP A 127 -24.74 -7.17 -10.89
CA ASP A 127 -24.72 -7.38 -12.34
C ASP A 127 -25.34 -6.22 -13.16
N GLY A 128 -25.80 -5.16 -12.49
CA GLY A 128 -26.57 -4.09 -13.14
C GLY A 128 -26.43 -2.72 -12.49
N ASP A 129 -27.07 -1.74 -13.13
CA ASP A 129 -27.12 -0.36 -12.68
C ASP A 129 -28.19 -0.22 -11.58
N SER A 130 -27.88 0.53 -10.52
CA SER A 130 -28.87 0.82 -9.48
C SER A 130 -29.91 1.82 -9.95
N SER A 131 -31.13 1.64 -9.47
CA SER A 131 -32.24 2.58 -9.70
C SER A 131 -32.28 3.76 -8.71
N ASP A 132 -31.34 3.83 -7.76
CA ASP A 132 -31.22 4.88 -6.73
C ASP A 132 -29.77 5.42 -6.61
N ASP A 133 -29.57 6.47 -5.81
CA ASP A 133 -28.22 7.03 -5.59
C ASP A 133 -27.37 6.16 -4.66
N VAL A 134 -26.26 5.67 -5.19
CA VAL A 134 -25.26 4.90 -4.44
C VAL A 134 -24.19 5.76 -3.77
N SER A 135 -24.07 7.03 -4.18
CA SER A 135 -22.93 7.89 -3.84
C SER A 135 -22.91 8.25 -2.36
N GLU A 136 -24.05 8.72 -1.85
CA GLU A 136 -24.19 9.16 -0.46
C GLU A 136 -24.15 7.98 0.54
N PRO A 137 -24.90 6.88 0.35
CA PRO A 137 -24.78 5.69 1.21
C PRO A 137 -23.35 5.13 1.27
N ALA A 138 -22.67 5.03 0.12
CA ALA A 138 -21.28 4.58 0.09
C ALA A 138 -20.35 5.55 0.86
N ARG A 139 -20.59 6.87 0.76
CA ARG A 139 -19.83 7.88 1.52
C ARG A 139 -20.05 7.72 3.03
N LYS A 140 -21.28 7.46 3.48
CA LYS A 140 -21.58 7.21 4.90
C LYS A 140 -20.81 5.99 5.43
N LEU A 141 -20.84 4.87 4.72
CA LEU A 141 -20.07 3.66 5.08
C LEU A 141 -18.57 3.92 5.18
N ARG A 142 -17.99 4.63 4.20
CA ARG A 142 -16.56 4.99 4.21
C ARG A 142 -16.20 5.89 5.39
N ASN A 143 -17.03 6.88 5.68
CA ASN A 143 -16.84 7.76 6.83
C ASN A 143 -17.00 7.01 8.16
N HIS A 144 -17.78 5.94 8.18
CA HIS A 144 -17.91 5.01 9.30
C HIS A 144 -16.73 4.03 9.43
N GLY A 145 -15.70 4.15 8.58
CA GLY A 145 -14.50 3.32 8.63
C GLY A 145 -14.62 1.98 7.93
N VAL A 146 -15.68 1.76 7.13
CA VAL A 146 -15.86 0.53 6.36
C VAL A 146 -15.10 0.60 5.03
N LEU A 147 -14.33 -0.44 4.73
CA LEU A 147 -13.68 -0.61 3.43
C LEU A 147 -14.66 -1.24 2.44
N LEU A 148 -15.02 -0.49 1.39
CA LEU A 148 -15.95 -0.93 0.35
C LEU A 148 -15.20 -1.48 -0.86
N PHE A 149 -15.47 -2.73 -1.19
CA PHE A 149 -15.09 -3.41 -2.42
C PHE A 149 -16.33 -3.58 -3.29
N SER A 150 -16.19 -3.38 -4.60
CA SER A 150 -17.27 -3.63 -5.55
C SER A 150 -16.82 -4.61 -6.63
N ILE A 151 -17.66 -5.61 -6.89
CA ILE A 151 -17.48 -6.61 -7.92
C ILE A 151 -18.66 -6.46 -8.88
N GLY A 152 -18.35 -5.96 -10.08
CA GLY A 152 -19.28 -5.98 -11.18
C GLY A 152 -19.16 -7.26 -11.98
N VAL A 153 -20.28 -7.90 -12.30
CA VAL A 153 -20.37 -9.03 -13.22
C VAL A 153 -21.14 -8.67 -14.49
N GLY A 154 -20.50 -8.79 -15.65
CA GLY A 154 -21.12 -8.53 -16.95
C GLY A 154 -20.85 -7.11 -17.47
N GLN A 155 -21.83 -6.57 -18.22
CA GLN A 155 -21.76 -5.20 -18.76
C GLN A 155 -22.40 -4.24 -17.76
N ILE A 156 -21.57 -3.52 -17.00
CA ILE A 156 -22.03 -2.66 -15.91
C ILE A 156 -21.54 -1.23 -16.11
N ASN A 157 -22.31 -0.26 -15.65
CA ASN A 157 -21.87 1.11 -15.52
C ASN A 157 -20.69 1.23 -14.54
N GLN A 158 -19.49 1.34 -15.11
CA GLN A 158 -18.26 1.47 -14.32
C GLN A 158 -18.25 2.73 -13.44
N GLU A 159 -18.96 3.80 -13.81
CA GLU A 159 -19.04 5.00 -12.98
C GLU A 159 -19.78 4.75 -11.67
N GLU A 160 -20.75 3.83 -11.66
CA GLU A 160 -21.47 3.47 -10.45
C GLU A 160 -20.59 2.66 -9.50
N LEU A 161 -19.90 1.64 -10.02
CA LEU A 161 -18.90 0.88 -9.25
C LEU A 161 -17.79 1.79 -8.70
N ASN A 162 -17.46 2.89 -9.40
CA ASN A 162 -16.52 3.91 -8.95
C ASN A 162 -17.03 4.69 -7.74
N LYS A 163 -18.34 4.94 -7.66
CA LYS A 163 -18.98 5.65 -6.56
C LYS A 163 -19.08 4.79 -5.30
N ILE A 164 -19.18 3.47 -5.46
CA ILE A 164 -19.29 2.51 -4.34
C ILE A 164 -17.92 2.23 -3.69
N ALA A 165 -16.92 1.80 -4.49
CA ALA A 165 -15.64 1.36 -3.93
C ALA A 165 -14.86 2.47 -3.21
N SER A 166 -14.19 2.14 -2.11
CA SER A 166 -13.42 3.13 -1.34
C SER A 166 -12.23 3.72 -2.11
N VAL A 167 -11.61 2.93 -2.98
CA VAL A 167 -10.55 3.40 -3.86
C VAL A 167 -10.62 2.69 -5.22
N PRO A 168 -10.03 3.26 -6.28
CA PRO A 168 -10.15 2.70 -7.63
C PRO A 168 -9.71 1.24 -7.83
N ARG A 169 -8.79 0.77 -7.01
CA ARG A 169 -8.26 -0.60 -7.04
C ARG A 169 -9.11 -1.63 -6.29
N PHE A 170 -10.12 -1.20 -5.54
CA PHE A 170 -11.06 -2.09 -4.82
C PHE A 170 -12.25 -2.50 -5.70
N ARG A 171 -12.12 -2.28 -7.00
CA ARG A 171 -13.10 -2.64 -8.01
C ARG A 171 -12.61 -3.82 -8.79
N LEU A 172 -13.51 -4.74 -9.08
CA LEU A 172 -13.27 -5.87 -9.95
C LEU A 172 -14.41 -5.94 -10.95
N ASN A 173 -14.10 -5.88 -12.24
CA ASN A 173 -15.07 -6.17 -13.28
C ASN A 173 -14.79 -7.57 -13.83
N ILE A 174 -15.83 -8.39 -13.92
CA ILE A 174 -15.76 -9.79 -14.33
C ILE A 174 -16.74 -10.00 -15.46
N ASP A 175 -16.32 -10.64 -16.54
CA ASP A 175 -17.17 -10.74 -17.74
C ASP A 175 -18.43 -11.59 -17.55
N SER A 176 -18.41 -12.55 -16.60
CA SER A 176 -19.56 -13.42 -16.30
C SER A 176 -19.45 -14.11 -14.93
N PHE A 177 -20.57 -14.62 -14.42
CA PHE A 177 -20.59 -15.39 -13.17
C PHE A 177 -19.80 -16.71 -13.27
N ASP A 178 -19.65 -17.30 -14.46
CA ASP A 178 -18.75 -18.44 -14.67
C ASP A 178 -17.27 -18.01 -14.58
N ALA A 179 -16.95 -16.80 -15.05
CA ALA A 179 -15.62 -16.21 -14.91
C ALA A 179 -15.28 -15.85 -13.45
N LEU A 180 -16.28 -15.61 -12.60
CA LEU A 180 -16.11 -15.44 -11.14
C LEU A 180 -15.44 -16.68 -10.52
N GLN A 181 -15.78 -17.89 -10.99
CA GLN A 181 -15.08 -19.12 -10.59
C GLN A 181 -13.68 -19.22 -11.18
N LYS A 182 -13.52 -18.85 -12.46
CA LYS A 182 -12.21 -18.92 -13.14
C LYS A 182 -11.21 -17.97 -12.49
N TRP A 183 -11.64 -16.81 -12.04
CA TRP A 183 -10.81 -15.85 -11.31
C TRP A 183 -10.27 -16.41 -9.99
N LEU A 184 -10.93 -17.41 -9.39
CA LEU A 184 -10.44 -18.16 -8.24
C LEU A 184 -9.42 -19.26 -8.59
N THR A 185 -9.34 -19.68 -9.86
CA THR A 185 -8.55 -20.84 -10.32
C THR A 185 -7.42 -20.51 -11.29
N ILE A 186 -7.42 -19.34 -11.92
CA ILE A 186 -6.32 -18.93 -12.80
C ILE A 186 -5.06 -18.79 -11.95
N ASP A 187 -4.12 -19.71 -12.17
CA ASP A 187 -2.72 -19.59 -11.74
C ASP A 187 -2.13 -18.40 -12.53
N THR A 188 -2.52 -17.19 -12.12
CA THR A 188 -1.97 -15.97 -12.65
C THR A 188 -0.47 -16.05 -12.41
N PRO A 189 0.38 -15.80 -13.43
CA PRO A 189 1.82 -15.82 -13.25
C PRO A 189 2.11 -14.93 -12.05
N PHE A 190 2.71 -15.55 -11.03
CA PHE A 190 3.02 -14.97 -9.73
C PHE A 190 3.32 -13.47 -9.88
N ILE A 191 2.30 -12.63 -9.71
CA ILE A 191 2.54 -11.20 -9.55
C ILE A 191 3.20 -11.15 -8.20
N GLU A 192 4.53 -11.05 -8.25
CA GLU A 192 5.38 -10.76 -7.13
C GLU A 192 4.62 -9.82 -6.20
N CYS A 193 4.49 -10.16 -4.92
CA CYS A 193 3.97 -9.23 -3.92
C CYS A 193 4.89 -7.99 -3.87
N LYS A 194 4.74 -7.09 -4.83
CA LYS A 194 5.01 -5.68 -4.62
C LYS A 194 3.85 -5.21 -3.78
N ARG A 195 4.01 -5.33 -2.46
CA ARG A 195 3.40 -4.35 -1.55
C ARG A 195 3.68 -2.98 -2.18
N ALA A 196 2.70 -2.09 -2.22
CA ALA A 196 2.99 -0.71 -2.59
C ALA A 196 4.19 -0.28 -1.73
N ASN A 197 5.29 0.14 -2.35
CA ASN A 197 6.47 0.55 -1.58
C ASN A 197 6.07 1.82 -0.82
N VAL A 198 5.64 1.66 0.43
CA VAL A 198 5.31 2.78 1.31
C VAL A 198 6.60 3.13 2.03
N ALA A 199 7.22 4.22 1.61
CA ALA A 199 8.45 4.71 2.20
C ALA A 199 8.51 6.24 2.13
N ASP A 200 9.14 6.86 3.10
CA ASP A 200 9.56 8.25 3.04
C ASP A 200 11.04 8.26 2.65
N ILE A 201 11.35 8.75 1.46
CA ILE A 201 12.71 8.74 0.92
C ILE A 201 13.18 10.18 0.76
N VAL A 202 14.33 10.50 1.35
CA VAL A 202 14.95 11.83 1.25
C VAL A 202 16.29 11.71 0.55
N PHE A 203 16.48 12.47 -0.53
CA PHE A 203 17.78 12.64 -1.16
C PHE A 203 18.51 13.82 -0.52
N ILE A 204 19.73 13.58 -0.04
CA ILE A 204 20.60 14.59 0.56
C ILE A 204 21.75 14.79 -0.43
N VAL A 205 21.71 15.88 -1.17
CA VAL A 205 22.47 16.07 -2.40
C VAL A 205 23.49 17.18 -2.18
N ASP A 206 24.76 16.83 -2.30
CA ASP A 206 25.85 17.78 -2.27
C ASP A 206 25.74 18.77 -3.45
N GLU A 207 25.78 20.07 -3.19
CA GLU A 207 25.82 21.13 -4.21
C GLU A 207 27.11 21.98 -4.11
N SER A 208 28.14 21.42 -3.46
CA SER A 208 29.41 22.11 -3.22
C SER A 208 30.17 22.46 -4.49
N GLY A 209 31.13 23.38 -4.35
CA GLY A 209 31.91 23.94 -5.45
C GLY A 209 32.83 22.94 -6.15
N SER A 210 33.21 21.84 -5.49
CA SER A 210 34.03 20.75 -6.07
C SER A 210 33.31 20.08 -7.24
N ILE A 211 31.99 20.02 -7.18
CA ILE A 211 31.14 19.34 -8.17
C ILE A 211 31.20 20.08 -9.50
N LYS A 212 31.04 21.41 -9.50
CA LYS A 212 30.89 22.26 -10.70
C LYS A 212 29.53 22.05 -11.40
N GLU A 213 29.02 23.11 -12.02
CA GLU A 213 27.70 23.13 -12.68
C GLU A 213 27.49 21.95 -13.66
N ALA A 214 28.48 21.67 -14.52
CA ALA A 214 28.36 20.61 -15.52
C ALA A 214 28.14 19.22 -14.91
N ASN A 215 28.78 18.92 -13.77
CA ASN A 215 28.55 17.66 -13.06
C ASN A 215 27.27 17.70 -12.23
N PHE A 216 26.87 18.87 -11.73
CA PHE A 216 25.59 19.03 -11.04
C PHE A 216 24.41 18.70 -11.96
N GLN A 217 24.50 19.03 -13.26
CA GLN A 217 23.54 18.61 -14.28
C GLN A 217 23.45 17.07 -14.41
N LEU A 218 24.58 16.36 -14.31
CA LEU A 218 24.60 14.90 -14.29
C LEU A 218 23.94 14.34 -13.03
N MET A 219 24.10 15.01 -11.88
CA MET A 219 23.39 14.62 -10.66
C MET A 219 21.88 14.85 -10.75
N ARG A 220 21.42 15.98 -11.32
CA ARG A 220 19.99 16.20 -11.60
C ARG A 220 19.43 15.08 -12.47
N THR A 221 20.16 14.70 -13.51
CA THR A 221 19.80 13.60 -14.41
C THR A 221 19.72 12.27 -13.65
N PHE A 222 20.70 11.98 -12.80
CA PHE A 222 20.73 10.79 -11.96
C PHE A 222 19.53 10.73 -10.99
N LEU A 223 19.25 11.82 -10.26
CA LEU A 223 18.09 11.92 -9.36
C LEU A 223 16.79 11.71 -10.12
N SER A 224 16.62 12.35 -11.28
CA SER A 224 15.46 12.17 -12.16
C SER A 224 15.30 10.72 -12.59
N SER A 225 16.39 10.01 -12.94
CA SER A 225 16.32 8.60 -13.32
C SER A 225 15.95 7.70 -12.13
N ILE A 226 16.57 7.88 -10.96
CA ILE A 226 16.23 7.12 -9.75
C ILE A 226 14.74 7.31 -9.42
N ILE A 227 14.27 8.56 -9.37
CA ILE A 227 12.90 8.92 -8.99
C ILE A 227 11.88 8.43 -10.02
N SER A 228 12.25 8.41 -11.31
CA SER A 228 11.41 7.85 -12.38
C SER A 228 11.04 6.39 -12.13
N GLY A 229 11.95 5.61 -11.53
CA GLY A 229 11.73 4.22 -11.16
C GLY A 229 10.95 3.97 -9.85
N LEU A 230 10.57 5.03 -9.12
CA LEU A 230 9.83 4.94 -7.85
C LEU A 230 8.32 5.16 -8.05
N GLU A 231 7.50 4.55 -7.20
CA GLU A 231 6.05 4.76 -7.19
C GLU A 231 5.67 5.91 -6.26
N VAL A 232 5.90 7.14 -6.73
CA VAL A 232 5.69 8.36 -5.96
C VAL A 232 4.20 8.66 -5.77
N GLY A 233 3.81 9.04 -4.55
CA GLY A 233 2.47 9.51 -4.20
C GLY A 233 2.25 9.55 -2.70
N LEU A 234 1.27 10.34 -2.25
CA LEU A 234 1.00 10.58 -0.82
C LEU A 234 0.69 9.29 -0.03
N ALA A 235 0.11 8.27 -0.67
CA ALA A 235 -0.18 6.96 -0.10
C ALA A 235 0.86 5.87 -0.46
N ARG A 236 1.95 6.23 -1.15
CA ARG A 236 3.01 5.31 -1.60
C ARG A 236 4.38 5.85 -1.17
N VAL A 237 5.31 6.10 -2.10
CA VAL A 237 6.59 6.73 -1.80
C VAL A 237 6.40 8.25 -1.69
N ARG A 238 6.75 8.83 -0.53
CA ARG A 238 6.89 10.28 -0.38
C ARG A 238 8.36 10.65 -0.56
N LEU A 239 8.62 11.73 -1.31
CA LEU A 239 9.96 12.17 -1.64
C LEU A 239 10.27 13.50 -0.97
N GLY A 240 11.46 13.61 -0.39
CA GLY A 240 12.07 14.85 0.05
C GLY A 240 13.42 15.03 -0.63
N ILE A 241 13.85 16.28 -0.79
CA ILE A 241 15.16 16.61 -1.35
C ILE A 241 15.74 17.75 -0.53
N VAL A 242 16.95 17.54 -0.04
CA VAL A 242 17.80 18.54 0.61
C VAL A 242 19.02 18.69 -0.26
N THR A 243 19.34 19.92 -0.66
CA THR A 243 20.67 20.23 -1.18
C THR A 243 21.51 20.88 -0.09
N TYR A 244 22.83 20.70 -0.13
CA TYR A 244 23.70 21.32 0.86
C TYR A 244 25.07 21.73 0.32
N ASN A 245 25.58 22.82 0.87
CA ASN A 245 26.95 23.28 0.80
C ASN A 245 27.43 23.60 2.23
N GLU A 246 27.79 24.85 2.55
CA GLU A 246 27.88 25.32 3.93
C GLU A 246 26.50 25.37 4.62
N MET A 247 25.45 25.66 3.85
CA MET A 247 24.06 25.76 4.27
C MET A 247 23.22 24.60 3.71
N GLN A 248 22.08 24.34 4.31
CA GLN A 248 21.17 23.26 3.94
C GLN A 248 19.86 23.85 3.43
N THR A 249 19.44 23.44 2.23
CA THR A 249 18.23 23.94 1.59
C THR A 249 17.25 22.80 1.34
N ALA A 250 16.05 22.90 1.91
CA ALA A 250 14.96 21.98 1.60
C ALA A 250 14.34 22.35 0.24
N GLN A 251 14.75 21.65 -0.82
CA GLN A 251 14.16 21.80 -2.16
C GLN A 251 12.76 21.17 -2.22
N LEU A 252 12.55 20.09 -1.45
CA LEU A 252 11.29 19.36 -1.43
C LEU A 252 11.01 18.77 -0.04
N TYR A 253 9.81 19.03 0.51
CA TYR A 253 9.30 18.35 1.70
C TYR A 253 8.42 17.16 1.30
N LEU A 254 8.26 16.19 2.21
CA LEU A 254 7.53 14.93 1.96
C LEU A 254 6.03 15.13 1.68
N ASN A 255 5.48 16.32 1.95
CA ASN A 255 4.10 16.71 1.66
C ASN A 255 3.95 17.80 0.58
N THR A 256 5.02 18.27 -0.06
CA THR A 256 4.95 19.39 -1.01
C THR A 256 4.20 19.01 -2.29
N PHE A 257 4.61 17.94 -2.98
CA PHE A 257 4.03 17.55 -4.27
C PHE A 257 3.32 16.20 -4.19
N GLN A 258 2.28 16.05 -5.00
CA GLN A 258 1.48 14.83 -5.08
C GLN A 258 1.86 13.96 -6.28
N THR A 259 2.43 14.56 -7.32
CA THR A 259 2.74 13.87 -8.58
C THR A 259 4.24 13.78 -8.83
N LYS A 260 4.63 12.72 -9.53
CA LYS A 260 6.02 12.51 -9.96
C LYS A 260 6.46 13.59 -10.95
N THR A 261 5.56 14.03 -11.83
CA THR A 261 5.87 15.02 -12.88
C THR A 261 6.37 16.33 -12.28
N ASP A 262 5.69 16.84 -11.24
CA ASP A 262 6.08 18.10 -10.58
C ASP A 262 7.47 17.99 -9.93
N ILE A 263 7.77 16.84 -9.33
CA ILE A 263 9.07 16.58 -8.71
C ILE A 263 10.18 16.50 -9.75
N LEU A 264 9.94 15.86 -10.90
CA LEU A 264 10.92 15.80 -11.99
C LEU A 264 11.16 17.18 -12.60
N GLN A 265 10.13 18.02 -12.70
CA GLN A 265 10.28 19.41 -13.14
C GLN A 265 11.11 20.23 -12.13
N LEU A 266 10.83 20.12 -10.82
CA LEU A 266 11.64 20.75 -9.78
C LEU A 266 13.13 20.38 -9.92
N ILE A 267 13.44 19.09 -10.11
CA ILE A 267 14.82 18.62 -10.19
C ILE A 267 15.57 19.26 -11.36
N ASN A 268 14.92 19.42 -12.52
CA ASN A 268 15.55 20.05 -13.69
C ASN A 268 16.02 21.49 -13.42
N PHE A 269 15.28 22.23 -12.59
CA PHE A 269 15.53 23.64 -12.27
C PHE A 269 16.14 23.87 -10.87
N MET A 270 16.52 22.80 -10.17
CA MET A 270 17.11 22.89 -8.83
C MET A 270 18.38 23.75 -8.86
N PRO A 271 18.52 24.79 -8.04
CA PRO A 271 19.67 25.69 -8.12
C PRO A 271 20.99 24.99 -7.81
N TYR A 272 22.09 25.52 -8.33
CA TYR A 272 23.45 25.17 -7.95
C TYR A 272 24.18 26.44 -7.53
N SER A 273 24.68 26.45 -6.31
CA SER A 273 25.31 27.64 -5.73
C SER A 273 26.81 27.44 -5.47
N GLY A 274 27.31 26.21 -5.52
CA GLY A 274 28.68 25.89 -5.09
C GLY A 274 28.87 26.13 -3.59
N GLY A 275 30.12 26.14 -3.13
CA GLY A 275 30.49 26.36 -1.72
C GLY A 275 31.23 25.18 -1.09
N GLY A 276 31.23 25.14 0.23
CA GLY A 276 31.77 24.09 1.08
C GLY A 276 30.87 22.84 1.14
N THR A 277 31.22 21.90 2.00
CA THR A 277 30.63 20.55 2.04
C THR A 277 30.34 20.13 3.49
N ASN A 278 29.28 20.68 4.09
CA ASN A 278 28.87 20.36 5.47
C ASN A 278 27.86 19.19 5.50
N THR A 279 28.32 17.99 5.21
CA THR A 279 27.49 16.78 5.14
C THR A 279 26.90 16.42 6.52
N GLY A 280 27.63 16.63 7.61
CA GLY A 280 27.15 16.39 8.97
C GLY A 280 25.91 17.22 9.30
N ALA A 281 25.97 18.52 9.03
CA ALA A 281 24.86 19.45 9.18
C ALA A 281 23.67 19.08 8.27
N ALA A 282 23.92 18.61 7.05
CA ALA A 282 22.88 18.15 6.13
C ALA A 282 22.10 16.93 6.66
N LEU A 283 22.80 15.98 7.29
CA LEU A 283 22.17 14.82 7.92
C LEU A 283 21.28 15.23 9.11
N ASP A 284 21.77 16.13 9.96
CA ASP A 284 21.00 16.64 11.11
C ASP A 284 19.79 17.48 10.67
N PHE A 285 19.99 18.36 9.69
CA PHE A 285 18.92 19.14 9.09
C PHE A 285 17.83 18.24 8.51
N THR A 286 18.20 17.17 7.80
CA THR A 286 17.27 16.22 7.22
C THR A 286 16.40 15.54 8.27
N LEU A 287 17.00 15.11 9.38
CA LEU A 287 16.26 14.51 10.48
C LEU A 287 15.27 15.49 11.10
N LYS A 288 15.72 16.72 11.42
CA LYS A 288 14.92 17.70 12.16
C LYS A 288 13.83 18.36 11.31
N ASN A 289 14.13 18.65 10.05
CA ASN A 289 13.31 19.50 9.19
C ASN A 289 12.57 18.74 8.08
N ILE A 290 13.03 17.55 7.67
CA ILE A 290 12.37 16.78 6.58
C ILE A 290 11.63 15.56 7.12
N PHE A 291 12.28 14.74 7.95
CA PHE A 291 11.65 13.59 8.64
C PHE A 291 10.76 14.03 9.82
N ASN A 292 9.95 15.05 9.58
CA ASN A 292 9.03 15.68 10.52
C ASN A 292 7.60 15.45 10.03
N GLU A 293 6.69 15.06 10.94
CA GLU A 293 5.28 14.80 10.59
C GLU A 293 4.58 16.03 10.01
N LYS A 294 4.89 17.23 10.51
CA LYS A 294 4.36 18.50 9.97
C LYS A 294 4.83 18.76 8.54
N ARG A 295 5.92 18.12 8.12
CA ARG A 295 6.51 18.20 6.78
C ARG A 295 6.26 16.94 5.96
N GLY A 296 5.32 16.09 6.40
CA GLY A 296 4.82 14.95 5.63
C GLY A 296 5.44 13.61 5.96
N SER A 297 6.33 13.51 6.95
CA SER A 297 6.83 12.19 7.35
C SER A 297 5.77 11.37 8.08
N ARG A 298 5.78 10.05 7.87
CA ARG A 298 4.79 9.12 8.41
C ARG A 298 5.36 8.28 9.56
N LYS A 299 4.54 8.08 10.59
CA LYS A 299 4.80 7.11 11.66
C LYS A 299 4.68 5.69 11.13
N GLY A 300 5.54 4.78 11.62
CA GLY A 300 5.50 3.36 11.25
C GLY A 300 5.84 3.04 9.79
N VAL A 301 6.26 4.05 9.01
CA VAL A 301 6.68 3.89 7.61
C VAL A 301 8.20 3.90 7.54
N GLN A 302 8.75 3.05 6.65
CA GLN A 302 10.18 2.99 6.37
C GLN A 302 10.69 4.37 5.95
N LYS A 303 11.77 4.81 6.61
CA LYS A 303 12.48 6.05 6.27
C LYS A 303 13.80 5.70 5.61
N VAL A 304 14.11 6.34 4.49
CA VAL A 304 15.35 6.13 3.75
C VAL A 304 15.99 7.48 3.45
N ALA A 305 17.27 7.63 3.77
CA ALA A 305 18.08 8.76 3.32
C ALA A 305 19.08 8.26 2.28
N VAL A 306 19.22 8.99 1.17
CA VAL A 306 20.23 8.73 0.14
C VAL A 306 21.14 9.94 0.07
N VAL A 307 22.35 9.82 0.63
CA VAL A 307 23.39 10.85 0.58
C VAL A 307 24.17 10.71 -0.72
N VAL A 308 24.35 11.79 -1.46
CA VAL A 308 25.15 11.82 -2.70
C VAL A 308 26.19 12.94 -2.56
N THR A 309 27.48 12.60 -2.60
CA THR A 309 28.59 13.55 -2.38
C THR A 309 29.83 13.17 -3.22
N ASP A 310 30.64 14.17 -3.57
CA ASP A 310 31.86 14.00 -4.38
C ASP A 310 33.18 14.18 -3.62
N GLY A 311 33.11 14.45 -2.31
CA GLY A 311 34.27 14.87 -1.53
C GLY A 311 34.22 14.53 -0.05
N LYS A 312 35.21 15.06 0.67
CA LYS A 312 35.32 14.94 2.14
C LYS A 312 34.49 16.03 2.81
N SER A 313 33.74 15.67 3.85
CA SER A 313 32.99 16.63 4.66
C SER A 313 33.91 17.59 5.42
N GLN A 314 33.48 18.83 5.58
CA GLN A 314 34.17 19.86 6.36
C GLN A 314 33.77 19.86 7.86
N ASP A 315 32.75 19.09 8.21
CA ASP A 315 32.25 18.84 9.56
C ASP A 315 32.13 17.33 9.85
N SER A 316 31.85 16.96 11.11
CA SER A 316 31.78 15.55 11.50
C SER A 316 30.47 14.91 11.07
N VAL A 317 30.56 13.81 10.30
CA VAL A 317 29.39 13.01 9.89
C VAL A 317 28.97 11.96 10.93
N VAL A 318 29.86 11.61 11.87
CA VAL A 318 29.71 10.46 12.78
C VAL A 318 28.44 10.56 13.63
N VAL A 319 28.30 11.66 14.40
CA VAL A 319 27.18 11.83 15.34
C VAL A 319 25.86 12.07 14.60
N PRO A 320 25.79 12.96 13.58
CA PRO A 320 24.57 13.15 12.80
C PRO A 320 24.08 11.86 12.13
N ALA A 321 24.97 11.10 11.50
CA ALA A 321 24.58 9.85 10.83
C ALA A 321 24.11 8.79 11.83
N ALA A 322 24.82 8.62 12.95
CA ALA A 322 24.39 7.71 14.01
C ALA A 322 23.04 8.11 14.61
N THR A 323 22.74 9.42 14.68
CA THR A 323 21.45 9.93 15.16
C THR A 323 20.34 9.65 14.16
N LEU A 324 20.60 9.88 12.86
CA LEU A 324 19.67 9.58 11.77
C LEU A 324 19.33 8.07 11.74
N ARG A 325 20.33 7.19 11.85
CA ARG A 325 20.11 5.72 11.92
C ARG A 325 19.33 5.30 13.17
N ARG A 326 19.66 5.86 14.35
CA ARG A 326 18.92 5.59 15.60
C ARG A 326 17.46 6.04 15.54
N ALA A 327 17.13 7.02 14.70
CA ALA A 327 15.75 7.42 14.43
C ALA A 327 14.99 6.45 13.48
N GLY A 328 15.61 5.32 13.11
CA GLY A 328 15.01 4.31 12.25
C GLY A 328 15.09 4.64 10.75
N VAL A 329 16.02 5.51 10.35
CA VAL A 329 16.27 5.85 8.95
C VAL A 329 17.38 4.96 8.39
N THR A 330 17.09 4.25 7.30
CA THR A 330 18.12 3.53 6.53
C THR A 330 18.87 4.52 5.66
N VAL A 331 20.19 4.58 5.80
CA VAL A 331 21.06 5.53 5.10
C VAL A 331 21.85 4.81 4.02
N TYR A 332 21.68 5.24 2.78
CA TYR A 332 22.53 4.92 1.63
C TYR A 332 23.50 6.08 1.40
N ALA A 333 24.77 5.76 1.12
CA ALA A 333 25.80 6.73 0.80
C ALA A 333 26.35 6.46 -0.62
N VAL A 334 26.28 7.46 -1.49
CA VAL A 334 26.78 7.43 -2.87
C VAL A 334 27.94 8.41 -2.96
N GLY A 335 29.15 7.87 -3.10
CA GLY A 335 30.37 8.62 -3.33
C GLY A 335 30.73 8.70 -4.81
N ILE A 336 31.20 9.86 -5.24
CA ILE A 336 31.63 10.10 -6.61
C ILE A 336 33.08 10.57 -6.59
N LYS A 337 33.93 9.99 -7.45
CA LYS A 337 35.30 10.43 -7.70
C LYS A 337 36.17 10.45 -6.44
N ASP A 338 36.32 11.61 -5.81
CA ASP A 338 37.25 11.86 -4.69
C ASP A 338 36.56 11.72 -3.31
N ALA A 339 35.35 11.16 -3.28
CA ALA A 339 34.58 10.95 -2.07
C ALA A 339 35.34 10.08 -1.04
N ASN A 340 35.27 10.47 0.23
CA ASN A 340 35.96 9.76 1.30
C ASN A 340 35.21 8.48 1.69
N GLU A 341 35.72 7.32 1.30
CA GLU A 341 35.06 6.03 1.57
C GLU A 341 34.84 5.76 3.07
N ALA A 342 35.74 6.20 3.95
CA ALA A 342 35.56 6.01 5.39
C ALA A 342 34.34 6.81 5.89
N GLU A 343 34.18 8.06 5.46
CA GLU A 343 33.01 8.88 5.80
C GLU A 343 31.71 8.28 5.22
N LEU A 344 31.74 7.76 3.99
CA LEU A 344 30.58 7.07 3.41
C LEU A 344 30.16 5.86 4.25
N ARG A 345 31.13 5.08 4.73
CA ARG A 345 30.90 3.91 5.60
C ARG A 345 30.39 4.32 6.98
N GLU A 346 30.86 5.45 7.52
CA GLU A 346 30.37 6.01 8.78
C GLU A 346 28.94 6.52 8.68
N MET A 347 28.54 7.03 7.52
CA MET A 347 27.19 7.51 7.24
C MET A 347 26.19 6.38 6.97
N ALA A 348 26.59 5.42 6.15
CA ALA A 348 25.72 4.36 5.67
C ALA A 348 25.21 3.43 6.79
N THR A 349 24.08 2.78 6.53
CA THR A 349 23.56 1.73 7.40
C THR A 349 24.34 0.44 7.21
N SER A 350 24.53 -0.30 8.30
CA SER A 350 25.21 -1.59 8.22
C SER A 350 24.31 -2.65 7.56
N PRO A 351 24.87 -3.55 6.75
CA PRO A 351 26.29 -3.65 6.45
C PRO A 351 26.70 -2.76 5.25
N PRO A 352 27.91 -2.15 5.25
CA PRO A 352 28.28 -1.14 4.26
C PRO A 352 28.25 -1.62 2.81
N GLU A 353 28.54 -2.89 2.54
CA GLU A 353 28.52 -3.48 1.18
C GLU A 353 27.13 -3.47 0.52
N LYS A 354 26.07 -3.23 1.29
CA LYS A 354 24.71 -3.04 0.78
C LYS A 354 24.31 -1.58 0.62
N HIS A 355 24.99 -0.66 1.31
CA HIS A 355 24.54 0.72 1.51
C HIS A 355 25.52 1.79 1.03
N VAL A 356 26.76 1.41 0.71
CA VAL A 356 27.78 2.30 0.16
C VAL A 356 27.95 1.98 -1.32
N PHE A 357 27.84 3.00 -2.16
CA PHE A 357 28.09 2.92 -3.59
C PHE A 357 29.14 3.96 -3.97
N ILE A 358 30.15 3.56 -4.74
CA ILE A 358 31.22 4.44 -5.18
C ILE A 358 31.35 4.32 -6.70
N VAL A 359 31.51 5.47 -7.37
CA VAL A 359 31.78 5.55 -8.80
C VAL A 359 32.95 6.50 -9.06
N ASP A 360 33.77 6.23 -10.07
CA ASP A 360 34.96 7.05 -10.33
C ASP A 360 34.65 8.40 -10.99
N SER A 361 33.44 8.57 -11.55
CA SER A 361 33.01 9.80 -12.21
C SER A 361 31.50 9.99 -12.19
N PHE A 362 31.05 11.23 -12.35
CA PHE A 362 29.63 11.59 -12.47
C PHE A 362 28.93 10.91 -13.66
N THR A 363 29.66 10.65 -14.75
CA THR A 363 29.12 9.94 -15.92
C THR A 363 28.78 8.48 -15.61
N GLN A 364 29.42 7.87 -14.61
CA GLN A 364 29.16 6.50 -14.19
C GLN A 364 27.97 6.36 -13.23
N LEU A 365 27.40 7.46 -12.71
CA LEU A 365 26.19 7.42 -11.87
C LEU A 365 25.05 6.63 -12.51
N LYS A 366 24.95 6.68 -13.84
CA LYS A 366 23.95 5.92 -14.62
C LYS A 366 24.01 4.41 -14.35
N SER A 367 25.20 3.87 -14.10
CA SER A 367 25.38 2.43 -13.80
C SER A 367 24.75 2.01 -12.47
N LEU A 368 24.65 2.95 -11.51
CA LEU A 368 24.08 2.69 -10.19
C LEU A 368 22.56 2.73 -10.19
N GLU A 369 21.92 3.25 -11.23
CA GLU A 369 20.48 3.53 -11.23
C GLU A 369 19.66 2.29 -10.88
N GLN A 370 19.88 1.19 -11.59
CA GLN A 370 19.12 -0.04 -11.38
C GLN A 370 19.43 -0.67 -10.02
N THR A 371 20.70 -0.67 -9.61
CA THR A 371 21.16 -1.27 -8.35
C THR A 371 20.62 -0.51 -7.15
N LEU A 372 20.73 0.83 -7.15
CA LEU A 372 20.25 1.69 -6.08
C LEU A 372 18.71 1.68 -6.01
N GLN A 373 18.02 1.80 -7.16
CA GLN A 373 16.56 1.63 -7.19
C GLN A 373 16.13 0.25 -6.65
N LYS A 374 16.85 -0.81 -7.01
CA LYS A 374 16.57 -2.16 -6.52
C LYS A 374 16.82 -2.27 -5.02
N SER A 375 17.89 -1.68 -4.51
CA SER A 375 18.24 -1.69 -3.07
C SER A 375 17.19 -0.93 -2.24
N ILE A 376 16.88 0.30 -2.63
CA ILE A 376 15.83 1.12 -2.01
C ILE A 376 14.47 0.41 -2.00
N ARG A 377 14.11 -0.28 -3.10
CA ARG A 377 12.86 -1.04 -3.18
C ARG A 377 12.89 -2.35 -2.37
N ASN A 378 14.07 -2.93 -2.15
CA ASN A 378 14.23 -4.25 -1.53
C ASN A 378 14.47 -4.22 -0.01
N GLU A 379 14.79 -3.07 0.59
CA GLU A 379 14.83 -2.96 2.08
C GLU A 379 13.53 -3.44 2.73
N HIS A 380 12.41 -3.23 2.04
CA HIS A 380 11.10 -3.72 2.46
C HIS A 380 10.97 -5.26 2.39
N LYS A 381 11.81 -5.96 1.62
CA LYS A 381 11.77 -7.44 1.48
C LYS A 381 12.56 -8.15 2.57
N GLN A 382 13.57 -7.55 3.21
CA GLN A 382 14.42 -8.26 4.19
C GLN A 382 13.76 -8.45 5.56
N GLN A 383 12.82 -7.59 5.97
CA GLN A 383 11.95 -7.84 7.13
C GLN A 383 10.85 -8.90 6.87
N LEU A 384 10.73 -9.39 5.63
CA LEU A 384 9.67 -10.30 5.16
C LEU A 384 10.18 -11.72 4.88
N ILE A 385 11.50 -11.96 4.93
CA ILE A 385 12.10 -13.28 4.67
C ILE A 385 11.70 -14.29 5.76
N GLU A 386 11.40 -13.83 6.97
CA GLU A 386 10.87 -14.68 8.06
C GLU A 386 9.44 -15.20 7.80
N CYS A 387 8.68 -14.63 6.86
CA CYS A 387 7.34 -15.13 6.50
C CYS A 387 7.33 -16.28 5.47
N LYS A 388 8.47 -16.68 4.91
CA LYS A 388 8.50 -17.66 3.80
C LYS A 388 8.69 -19.12 4.20
N GLN A 389 8.78 -19.45 5.48
CA GLN A 389 8.89 -20.84 5.95
C GLN A 389 7.64 -21.31 6.71
N LYS A 390 6.55 -21.55 5.98
CA LYS A 390 5.58 -22.62 6.27
C LYS A 390 4.58 -22.73 5.11
N LYS A 391 4.98 -23.44 4.05
CA LYS A 391 4.01 -24.11 3.17
C LYS A 391 3.42 -25.27 3.97
N SER A 392 2.29 -25.07 4.61
CA SER A 392 1.41 -26.19 4.99
C SER A 392 0.11 -26.09 4.20
N ALA A 393 -0.16 -27.17 3.48
CA ALA A 393 -1.41 -27.58 2.83
C ALA A 393 -2.63 -26.68 3.09
N PHE A 394 -3.02 -25.89 2.08
CA PHE A 394 -4.38 -25.39 1.94
C PHE A 394 -4.86 -25.61 0.51
N ASP A 395 -6.09 -26.09 0.41
CA ASP A 395 -6.79 -26.44 -0.82
C ASP A 395 -6.94 -25.20 -1.72
N LYS A 396 -6.63 -25.34 -3.01
CA LYS A 396 -6.26 -24.22 -3.91
C LYS A 396 -7.42 -23.33 -4.40
N LYS A 397 -8.64 -23.46 -3.88
CA LYS A 397 -9.83 -22.72 -4.36
C LYS A 397 -10.27 -21.68 -3.32
N GLY A 398 -10.12 -20.39 -3.63
CA GLY A 398 -10.46 -19.26 -2.75
C GLY A 398 -9.33 -18.25 -2.48
N ILE A 399 -8.09 -18.62 -2.81
CA ILE A 399 -6.88 -17.87 -2.41
C ILE A 399 -6.76 -16.51 -3.12
N LEU A 400 -7.21 -16.38 -4.37
CA LEU A 400 -7.04 -15.15 -5.16
C LEU A 400 -7.90 -13.98 -4.67
N PHE A 401 -9.17 -14.23 -4.33
CA PHE A 401 -10.03 -13.22 -3.72
C PHE A 401 -9.50 -12.75 -2.37
N LEU A 402 -9.06 -13.69 -1.54
CA LEU A 402 -8.47 -13.37 -0.25
C LEU A 402 -7.15 -12.61 -0.37
N LYS A 403 -6.32 -12.98 -1.35
CA LYS A 403 -5.12 -12.22 -1.69
C LYS A 403 -5.47 -10.82 -2.19
N TRP A 404 -6.55 -10.67 -2.95
CA TRP A 404 -7.00 -9.36 -3.41
C TRP A 404 -7.48 -8.50 -2.24
N LEU A 405 -8.37 -9.00 -1.38
CA LEU A 405 -8.80 -8.34 -0.14
C LEU A 405 -7.65 -8.02 0.81
N GLN A 406 -6.66 -8.91 0.96
CA GLN A 406 -5.49 -8.67 1.82
C GLN A 406 -4.48 -7.69 1.20
N ARG A 407 -4.43 -7.58 -0.13
CA ARG A 407 -3.49 -6.74 -0.87
C ARG A 407 -3.94 -5.28 -0.93
N HIS A 408 -5.21 -5.03 -0.73
CA HIS A 408 -5.92 -3.80 -1.02
C HIS A 408 -6.47 -3.25 0.28
#